data_AF-E0WYC2-F1
#
_entry.id   AF-E0WYC2-F1
#
_cell.length_a   1.000
_cell.length_b   1.000
_cell.length_c   1.000
_cell.angle_alpha   90.00
_cell.angle_beta   90.00
_cell.angle_gamma   90.00
#
_symmetry.space_group_name_H-M   'P 1'
#
loop_
_entity.id
_entity.type
_entity.pdbx_description
1 polymer ?
#
loop_
_entity_poly.entity_id
_entity_poly.type
_entity_poly.pdbx_seq_one_letter_code
_entity_poly.pdbx_strand_id
1 'polypeptide(L)'
;ANGKLVPGELFLKNEDITINEGKKAVSVKVKNVGDRPVQIGSHFHFFEVNRCLDFDREKTFGKRLDIASGTAVRFEPGEEKSVELIDIGGNRRIFGFNALVDRQADNESKKIALHRAKERGFHGAKSDDHYVKTIK
;
A
#
# COMPACT_ATOMS: atom_id res chain seq x y z
N ALA A 1 50.60 -16.15 -2.53
CA ALA A 1 49.44 -15.71 -1.73
C ALA A 1 48.20 -16.48 -2.21
N ASN A 2 47.51 -17.21 -1.34
CA ASN A 2 46.36 -18.05 -1.71
C ASN A 2 45.14 -17.16 -2.02
N GLY A 3 44.90 -16.86 -3.30
CA GLY A 3 43.79 -16.03 -3.78
C GLY A 3 42.39 -16.63 -3.68
N LYS A 4 42.16 -17.60 -2.77
CA LYS A 4 40.87 -18.29 -2.55
C LYS A 4 40.27 -18.08 -1.15
N LEU A 5 40.99 -17.44 -0.23
CA LEU A 5 40.47 -17.17 1.11
C LEU A 5 39.56 -15.93 1.08
N VAL A 6 38.28 -16.11 1.45
CA VAL A 6 37.30 -15.03 1.56
C VAL A 6 36.66 -15.06 2.96
N PRO A 7 37.18 -14.30 3.95
CA PRO A 7 36.58 -14.23 5.28
C PRO A 7 35.17 -13.64 5.22
N GLY A 8 34.21 -14.33 5.83
CA GLY A 8 32.80 -13.92 5.81
C GLY A 8 32.04 -14.28 4.53
N GLU A 9 32.59 -15.16 3.68
CA GLU A 9 31.89 -15.67 2.52
C GLU A 9 30.58 -16.36 2.92
N LEU A 10 29.51 -16.02 2.20
CA LEU A 10 28.19 -16.60 2.37
C LEU A 10 27.96 -17.64 1.27
N PHE A 11 27.76 -18.89 1.67
CA PHE A 11 27.35 -19.96 0.77
C PHE A 11 25.83 -20.07 0.82
N LEU A 12 25.18 -19.28 -0.02
CA LEU A 12 23.73 -19.32 -0.14
C LEU A 12 23.31 -20.56 -0.95
N LYS A 13 22.14 -21.08 -0.62
CA LYS A 13 21.50 -22.01 -1.53
C LYS A 13 20.94 -21.25 -2.74
N ASN A 14 20.63 -21.99 -3.80
CA ASN A 14 20.19 -21.44 -5.09
C ASN A 14 18.67 -21.42 -5.26
N GLU A 15 17.90 -21.75 -4.23
CA GLU A 15 16.44 -21.67 -4.27
C GLU A 15 15.92 -20.27 -3.92
N ASP A 16 14.81 -19.89 -4.57
CA ASP A 16 14.10 -18.67 -4.25
C ASP A 16 13.34 -18.77 -2.92
N ILE A 17 13.14 -17.62 -2.28
CA ILE A 17 12.30 -17.50 -1.09
C ILE A 17 10.93 -16.94 -1.49
N THR A 18 9.88 -17.73 -1.29
CA THR A 18 8.49 -17.25 -1.40
C THR A 18 8.18 -16.30 -0.24
N ILE A 19 8.00 -15.02 -0.55
CA ILE A 19 7.57 -14.02 0.44
C ILE A 19 6.05 -13.94 0.52
N ASN A 20 5.55 -13.46 1.66
CA ASN A 20 4.12 -13.21 1.89
C ASN A 20 3.22 -14.45 1.64
N GLU A 21 3.74 -15.64 1.91
CA GLU A 21 3.06 -16.91 1.68
C GLU A 21 1.63 -16.93 2.27
N GLY A 22 0.70 -17.56 1.54
CA GLY A 22 -0.71 -17.67 1.93
C GLY A 22 -1.53 -16.40 1.71
N LYS A 23 -0.94 -15.28 1.26
CA LYS A 23 -1.68 -14.06 0.94
C LYS A 23 -1.97 -13.97 -0.55
N LYS A 24 -3.23 -13.73 -0.88
CA LYS A 24 -3.65 -13.48 -2.27
C LYS A 24 -3.46 -12.01 -2.61
N ALA A 25 -2.70 -11.75 -3.66
CA ALA A 25 -2.55 -10.41 -4.21
C ALA A 25 -3.76 -10.01 -5.06
N VAL A 26 -4.03 -8.70 -5.09
CA VAL A 26 -4.93 -8.07 -6.05
C VAL A 26 -4.16 -7.04 -6.87
N SER A 27 -4.37 -7.05 -8.19
CA SER A 27 -3.75 -6.11 -9.10
C SER A 27 -4.58 -4.82 -9.20
N VAL A 28 -3.93 -3.67 -9.03
CA VAL A 28 -4.56 -2.35 -9.11
C VAL A 28 -3.75 -1.44 -10.02
N LYS A 29 -4.41 -0.84 -11.01
CA LYS A 29 -3.82 0.17 -11.89
C LYS A 29 -3.75 1.50 -11.17
N VAL A 30 -2.57 2.12 -11.17
CA VAL A 30 -2.26 3.35 -10.44
C VAL A 30 -1.57 4.33 -11.38
N LYS A 31 -2.07 5.57 -11.40
CA LYS A 31 -1.49 6.68 -12.17
C LYS A 31 -1.06 7.80 -11.25
N ASN A 32 0.12 8.35 -11.46
CA ASN A 32 0.50 9.61 -10.82
C ASN A 32 0.04 10.80 -11.66
N VAL A 33 -0.99 11.50 -11.21
CA VAL A 33 -1.49 12.73 -11.87
C VAL A 33 -0.80 14.00 -11.34
N GLY A 34 0.14 13.84 -10.40
CA GLY A 34 0.96 14.94 -9.88
C GLY A 34 2.15 15.28 -10.78
N ASP A 35 2.81 16.38 -10.42
CA ASP A 35 4.00 16.94 -11.07
C ASP A 35 5.32 16.50 -10.42
N ARG A 36 5.25 15.71 -9.35
CA ARG A 36 6.40 15.24 -8.57
C ARG A 36 6.40 13.73 -8.45
N PRO A 37 7.58 13.10 -8.36
CA PRO A 37 7.67 11.66 -8.17
C PRO A 37 7.12 11.25 -6.80
N VAL A 38 6.51 10.08 -6.75
CA VAL A 38 5.96 9.48 -5.52
C VAL A 38 6.53 8.08 -5.35
N GLN A 39 7.03 7.75 -4.16
CA GLN A 39 7.57 6.43 -3.86
C GLN A 39 6.91 5.86 -2.61
N ILE A 40 6.38 4.64 -2.73
CA ILE A 40 5.57 3.98 -1.69
C ILE A 40 6.29 2.73 -1.20
N GLY A 41 6.54 2.66 0.11
CA GLY A 41 7.21 1.52 0.74
C GLY A 41 6.31 0.29 0.91
N SER A 42 6.94 -0.88 1.04
CA SER A 42 6.30 -2.20 1.17
C SER A 42 5.18 -2.30 2.20
N HIS A 43 5.27 -1.60 3.33
CA HIS A 43 4.35 -1.71 4.48
C HIS A 43 3.47 -0.49 4.71
N PHE A 44 3.47 0.47 3.79
CA PHE A 44 2.57 1.61 3.87
C PHE A 44 1.12 1.17 3.59
N HIS A 45 0.14 1.71 4.33
CA HIS A 45 -1.27 1.44 4.04
C HIS A 45 -1.65 2.06 2.69
N PHE A 46 -1.79 1.22 1.65
CA PHE A 46 -1.82 1.69 0.26
C PHE A 46 -3.01 2.62 -0.02
N PHE A 47 -4.12 2.44 0.67
CA PHE A 47 -5.27 3.35 0.65
C PHE A 47 -4.91 4.82 0.97
N GLU A 48 -3.92 5.03 1.84
CA GLU A 48 -3.56 6.34 2.41
C GLU A 48 -2.37 6.98 1.71
N VAL A 49 -1.90 6.43 0.59
CA VAL A 49 -0.78 7.02 -0.18
C VAL A 49 -1.16 8.38 -0.74
N ASN A 50 -0.16 9.11 -1.24
CA ASN A 50 -0.29 10.47 -1.77
C ASN A 50 -1.58 10.66 -2.58
N ARG A 51 -2.29 11.74 -2.26
CA ARG A 51 -3.56 12.11 -2.89
C ARG A 51 -3.46 12.34 -4.41
N CYS A 52 -2.26 12.56 -4.96
CA CYS A 52 -2.03 12.71 -6.40
C CYS A 52 -1.91 11.36 -7.15
N LEU A 53 -1.92 10.23 -6.44
CA LEU A 53 -2.07 8.93 -7.08
C LEU A 53 -3.55 8.63 -7.29
N ASP A 54 -3.94 8.43 -8.55
CA ASP A 54 -5.28 8.07 -8.97
C ASP A 54 -5.39 6.56 -9.20
N PHE A 55 -6.29 5.93 -8.46
CA PHE A 55 -6.57 4.50 -8.48
C PHE A 55 -7.85 4.21 -7.69
N ASP A 56 -8.39 2.99 -7.84
CA ASP A 56 -9.57 2.55 -7.09
C ASP A 56 -9.23 2.33 -5.60
N ARG A 57 -9.37 3.39 -4.78
CA ARG A 57 -9.02 3.35 -3.36
C ARG A 57 -9.86 2.35 -2.58
N GLU A 58 -11.12 2.15 -2.97
CA GLU A 58 -11.99 1.22 -2.28
C GLU A 58 -11.42 -0.20 -2.28
N LYS A 59 -10.79 -0.63 -3.38
CA LYS A 59 -10.18 -1.96 -3.50
C LYS A 59 -8.90 -2.13 -2.68
N THR A 60 -8.26 -1.04 -2.26
CA THR A 60 -6.95 -1.07 -1.58
C THR A 60 -7.03 -0.88 -0.07
N PHE A 61 -8.23 -0.72 0.49
CA PHE A 61 -8.42 -0.56 1.93
C PHE A 61 -7.89 -1.78 2.70
N GLY A 62 -7.06 -1.54 3.72
CA GLY A 62 -6.45 -2.57 4.54
C GLY A 62 -5.36 -3.38 3.84
N LYS A 63 -4.81 -2.87 2.73
CA LYS A 63 -3.78 -3.54 1.92
C LYS A 63 -2.46 -2.76 1.88
N ARG A 64 -1.39 -3.49 1.55
CA ARG A 64 -0.03 -2.98 1.34
C ARG A 64 0.59 -3.61 0.09
N LEU A 65 1.69 -3.06 -0.41
CA LEU A 65 2.41 -3.62 -1.56
C LEU A 65 2.91 -5.04 -1.28
N ASP A 66 2.68 -5.94 -2.25
CA ASP A 66 3.18 -7.31 -2.23
C ASP A 66 4.59 -7.38 -2.81
N ILE A 67 5.55 -6.82 -2.09
CA ILE A 67 6.96 -6.75 -2.48
C ILE A 67 7.86 -7.12 -1.31
N ALA A 68 9.15 -7.33 -1.58
CA ALA A 68 10.15 -7.59 -0.56
C ALA A 68 10.14 -6.50 0.53
N SER A 69 10.20 -6.91 1.80
CA SER A 69 10.14 -5.98 2.93
C SER A 69 11.27 -4.97 2.86
N GLY A 70 10.98 -3.70 3.18
CA GLY A 70 11.94 -2.60 3.10
C GLY A 70 12.13 -1.99 1.69
N THR A 71 11.61 -2.62 0.63
CA THR A 71 11.64 -2.05 -0.73
C THR A 71 10.43 -1.14 -1.00
N ALA A 72 10.40 -0.50 -2.17
CA ALA A 72 9.38 0.46 -2.54
C ALA A 72 9.07 0.44 -4.05
N VAL A 73 7.87 0.90 -4.43
CA VAL A 73 7.49 1.17 -5.82
C VAL A 73 7.46 2.67 -6.05
N ARG A 74 8.14 3.12 -7.11
CA ARG A 74 8.23 4.51 -7.53
C ARG A 74 7.25 4.79 -8.66
N PHE A 75 6.62 5.95 -8.67
CA PHE A 75 5.77 6.47 -9.73
C PHE A 75 6.30 7.83 -10.18
N GLU A 76 6.80 7.92 -11.40
CA GLU A 76 7.18 9.21 -12.00
C GLU A 76 5.94 10.07 -12.30
N PRO A 77 6.09 11.40 -12.45
CA PRO A 77 4.99 12.26 -12.91
C PRO A 77 4.38 11.75 -14.22
N GLY A 78 3.07 11.50 -14.23
CA GLY A 78 2.34 10.97 -15.39
C GLY A 78 2.43 9.46 -15.60
N GLU A 79 3.28 8.75 -14.87
CA GLU A 79 3.44 7.30 -15.01
C GLU A 79 2.18 6.55 -14.56
N GLU A 80 1.82 5.51 -15.31
CA GLU A 80 0.72 4.60 -15.00
C GLU A 80 1.20 3.15 -15.04
N LYS A 81 0.96 2.39 -13.97
CA LYS A 81 1.28 0.95 -13.91
C LYS A 81 0.40 0.20 -12.93
N SER A 82 0.36 -1.11 -13.09
CA SER A 82 -0.30 -2.00 -12.14
C SER A 82 0.64 -2.36 -10.99
N VAL A 83 0.09 -2.46 -9.78
CA VAL A 83 0.79 -2.95 -8.59
C VAL A 83 0.00 -4.06 -7.93
N GLU A 84 0.71 -4.98 -7.30
CA GLU A 84 0.14 -6.08 -6.53
C GLU A 84 0.02 -5.69 -5.05
N LEU A 85 -1.16 -5.93 -4.48
CA LEU A 85 -1.48 -5.57 -3.11
C LEU A 85 -2.00 -6.77 -2.33
N ILE A 86 -1.46 -6.96 -1.13
CA ILE A 86 -1.91 -7.99 -0.19
C ILE A 86 -2.46 -7.38 1.09
N ASP A 87 -3.30 -8.14 1.79
CA ASP A 87 -3.85 -7.70 3.07
C ASP A 87 -2.78 -7.51 4.15
N ILE A 88 -2.91 -6.41 4.89
CA ILE A 88 -2.16 -6.17 6.13
C ILE A 88 -2.46 -7.33 7.10
N GLY A 89 -1.40 -7.88 7.72
CA GLY A 89 -1.51 -8.99 8.68
C GLY A 89 -1.72 -8.53 10.13
N GLY A 90 -1.48 -9.43 11.07
CA GLY A 90 -1.64 -9.15 12.50
C GLY A 90 -3.06 -8.72 12.87
N ASN A 91 -3.19 -7.80 13.81
CA ASN A 91 -4.49 -7.33 14.32
C ASN A 91 -5.26 -6.41 13.37
N ARG A 92 -4.67 -6.03 12.22
CA ARG A 92 -5.26 -5.08 11.25
C ARG A 92 -5.72 -3.77 11.90
N ARG A 93 -4.90 -3.25 12.82
CA ARG A 93 -5.07 -1.95 13.48
C ARG A 93 -4.25 -0.93 12.71
N ILE A 94 -4.90 0.04 12.08
CA ILE A 94 -4.24 1.02 11.21
C ILE A 94 -4.28 2.37 11.91
N PHE A 95 -3.09 2.90 12.25
CA PHE A 95 -2.89 4.18 12.93
C PHE A 95 -1.76 4.97 12.26
N GLY A 96 -1.89 6.29 12.18
CA GLY A 96 -0.93 7.19 11.56
C GLY A 96 -1.21 7.41 10.07
N PHE A 97 -0.21 7.21 9.20
CA PHE A 97 -0.32 7.40 7.74
C PHE A 97 -0.88 8.78 7.36
N ASN A 98 -2.14 8.86 6.91
CA ASN A 98 -2.82 10.11 6.64
C ASN A 98 -3.99 10.37 7.61
N ALA A 99 -4.11 9.61 8.70
CA ALA A 99 -5.21 9.66 9.66
C ALA A 99 -6.58 9.41 9.02
N LEU A 100 -6.64 8.58 7.96
CA LEU A 100 -7.91 8.23 7.33
C LEU A 100 -8.63 7.13 8.11
N VAL A 101 -7.88 6.20 8.74
CA VAL A 101 -8.44 5.10 9.53
C VAL A 101 -8.35 5.38 11.04
N ASP A 102 -7.16 5.31 11.63
CA ASP A 102 -6.89 5.48 13.07
C ASP A 102 -7.79 4.63 13.99
N ARG A 103 -8.10 3.41 13.56
CA ARG A 103 -8.92 2.44 14.30
C ARG A 103 -8.71 1.02 13.75
N GLN A 104 -9.53 0.08 14.21
CA GLN A 104 -9.62 -1.26 13.60
C GLN A 104 -9.96 -1.13 12.12
N ALA A 105 -9.29 -1.88 11.25
CA ALA A 105 -9.64 -1.97 9.83
C ALA A 105 -10.65 -3.10 9.60
N ASP A 106 -11.86 -2.70 9.22
CA ASP A 106 -13.04 -3.52 8.98
C ASP A 106 -13.95 -2.81 7.95
N ASN A 107 -15.11 -3.40 7.64
CA ASN A 107 -16.01 -2.85 6.63
C ASN A 107 -16.66 -1.53 7.05
N GLU A 108 -16.84 -1.27 8.34
CA GLU A 108 -17.47 -0.03 8.82
C GLU A 108 -16.46 1.13 8.82
N SER A 109 -15.25 0.90 9.34
CA SER A 109 -14.14 1.85 9.26
C SER A 109 -13.75 2.17 7.81
N LYS A 110 -13.94 1.23 6.88
CA LYS A 110 -13.76 1.47 5.44
C LYS A 110 -14.68 2.56 4.91
N LYS A 111 -15.97 2.57 5.29
CA LYS A 111 -16.92 3.62 4.88
C LYS A 111 -16.48 5.00 5.39
N ILE A 112 -16.04 5.06 6.64
CA ILE A 112 -15.52 6.29 7.28
C ILE A 112 -14.26 6.77 6.55
N ALA A 113 -13.32 5.86 6.26
CA ALA A 113 -12.07 6.18 5.59
C ALA A 113 -12.30 6.68 4.16
N LEU A 114 -13.22 6.08 3.40
CA LEU A 114 -13.60 6.53 2.06
C LEU A 114 -14.23 7.93 2.07
N HIS A 115 -15.13 8.19 3.02
CA HIS A 115 -15.72 9.51 3.18
C HIS A 115 -14.64 10.57 3.48
N ARG A 116 -13.76 10.31 4.45
CA ARG A 116 -12.63 11.21 4.77
C ARG A 116 -11.68 11.41 3.60
N ALA A 117 -11.39 10.36 2.83
CA ALA A 117 -10.53 10.44 1.65
C ALA A 117 -11.16 11.33 0.56
N LYS A 118 -12.47 11.20 0.32
CA LYS A 118 -13.22 12.04 -0.61
C LYS A 118 -13.19 13.51 -0.17
N GLU A 119 -13.53 13.80 1.09
CA GLU A 119 -13.51 15.18 1.62
C GLU A 119 -12.11 15.82 1.57
N ARG A 120 -11.05 15.02 1.69
CA ARG A 120 -9.66 15.50 1.67
C ARG A 120 -9.01 15.48 0.28
N GLY A 121 -9.77 15.19 -0.77
CA GLY A 121 -9.33 15.27 -2.16
C GLY A 121 -8.30 14.20 -2.55
N PHE A 122 -8.43 12.98 -2.04
CA PHE A 122 -7.65 11.84 -2.50
C PHE A 122 -8.24 11.31 -3.82
N HIS A 123 -7.46 11.33 -4.90
CA HIS A 123 -7.93 10.88 -6.22
C HIS A 123 -8.40 9.42 -6.19
N GLY A 124 -9.46 9.12 -6.93
CA GLY A 124 -10.09 7.81 -6.98
C GLY A 124 -10.83 7.37 -5.71
N ALA A 125 -10.95 8.23 -4.70
CA ALA A 125 -11.82 7.99 -3.54
C ALA A 125 -13.29 8.16 -3.94
N LYS A 126 -14.04 7.06 -3.92
CA LYS A 126 -15.49 7.05 -4.12
C LYS A 126 -16.16 6.81 -2.77
N SER A 127 -17.00 7.75 -2.33
CA SER A 127 -17.94 7.52 -1.25
C SER A 127 -19.34 7.82 -1.75
N ASP A 128 -20.33 7.16 -1.15
CA ASP A 128 -21.73 7.50 -1.32
C ASP A 128 -21.94 9.00 -1.06
N ASP A 129 -22.82 9.63 -1.85
CA ASP A 129 -23.17 11.05 -1.74
C ASP A 129 -24.07 11.30 -0.51
N HIS A 130 -24.78 10.28 -0.03
CA HIS A 130 -25.61 10.36 1.18
C HIS A 130 -24.94 9.71 2.40
N TYR A 131 -23.69 10.08 2.68
CA TYR A 131 -22.96 9.53 3.81
C TYR A 131 -23.66 9.81 5.15
N VAL A 132 -23.96 8.73 5.89
CA VAL A 132 -24.54 8.80 7.23
C VAL A 132 -23.42 8.77 8.26
N LYS A 133 -23.24 9.89 8.97
CA LYS A 133 -22.23 10.01 10.03
C LYS A 133 -22.53 9.06 11.18
N THR A 134 -21.50 8.39 11.68
CA THR A 134 -21.53 7.67 12.95
C THR A 134 -21.34 8.65 14.11
N ILE A 135 -21.55 8.20 15.34
CA ILE A 135 -21.30 9.02 16.55
C ILE A 135 -19.83 9.45 16.69
N LYS A 136 -18.87 8.72 16.08
CA LYS A 136 -17.41 8.97 16.12
C LYS A 136 -16.65 8.38 14.93
#